data_AF-U7QV05-F1
#
_entry.id   AF-U7QV05-F1
#
_cell.length_a   1.000
_cell.length_b   1.000
_cell.length_c   1.000
_cell.angle_alpha   90.00
_cell.angle_beta   90.00
_cell.angle_gamma   90.00
#
_symmetry.space_group_name_H-M   'P 1'
#
loop_
_entity.id
_entity.type
_entity.pdbx_description
1 polymer ?
#
loop_
_entity_poly.entity_id
_entity_poly.type
_entity_poly.pdbx_seq_one_letter_code
_entity_poly.pdbx_strand_id
1 'polypeptide(L)'
;MEQKSTTKVPDASLTQKGVVQLTDVVGNSDTLAVTQKLVQEIINSLRENINVKVHNTRKINGKMLTEDIALSAIDIGAKRPGDIYLSAHPASDLAKGEYIADGAVHTIDSTVGRALNNLSDAYKAAWGIKQNGDKINLPNLFADGRGVFMRAGLTPGVIQGDAIRNITGSLGWWNQGLFSHARGAFNGVGNNPPTSIQLKKFDGYSHYSYATFDVSRVVPTANENRPLNVSMIPIIYLGV
;
A
#
# COMPACT_ATOMS: atom_id res chain seq x y z
N MET A 1 3.17 85.01 -65.15
CA MET A 1 2.77 83.59 -65.08
C MET A 1 3.82 82.83 -64.29
N GLU A 2 3.34 81.89 -63.49
CA GLU A 2 4.06 81.02 -62.57
C GLU A 2 5.10 80.12 -63.26
N GLN A 3 6.09 79.66 -62.50
CA GLN A 3 6.43 78.24 -62.51
C GLN A 3 6.85 77.82 -61.10
N LYS A 4 5.89 77.29 -60.36
CA LYS A 4 6.10 76.66 -59.06
C LYS A 4 6.54 75.22 -59.34
N SER A 5 7.84 74.96 -59.30
CA SER A 5 8.39 73.62 -59.51
C SER A 5 8.06 72.77 -58.29
N THR A 6 7.12 71.83 -58.44
CA THR A 6 6.75 70.87 -57.39
C THR A 6 7.70 69.67 -57.44
N THR A 7 8.78 69.71 -56.66
CA THR A 7 9.57 68.50 -56.37
C THR A 7 8.65 67.46 -55.74
N LYS A 8 8.38 66.38 -56.47
CA LYS A 8 7.64 65.23 -55.95
C LYS A 8 8.44 64.63 -54.79
N VAL A 9 7.88 64.65 -53.59
CA VAL A 9 8.43 63.91 -52.44
C VAL A 9 8.31 62.42 -52.78
N PRO A 10 9.40 61.66 -52.80
CA PRO A 10 9.34 60.23 -53.09
C PRO A 10 8.55 59.50 -52.00
N ASP A 11 7.86 58.42 -52.39
CA ASP A 11 7.21 57.53 -51.43
C ASP A 11 8.24 56.92 -50.46
N ALA A 12 7.77 56.58 -49.25
CA ALA A 12 8.59 55.95 -48.23
C ALA A 12 9.24 54.66 -48.77
N SER A 13 10.56 54.54 -48.65
CA SER A 13 11.33 53.36 -49.08
C SER A 13 12.21 52.86 -47.93
N LEU A 14 12.35 51.54 -47.80
CA LEU A 14 13.23 50.92 -46.80
C LEU A 14 14.73 51.11 -47.10
N THR A 15 15.08 51.58 -48.30
CA THR A 15 16.47 51.69 -48.79
C THR A 15 16.91 53.11 -49.14
N GLN A 16 15.98 54.07 -49.26
CA GLN A 16 16.28 55.47 -49.62
C GLN A 16 15.60 56.46 -48.65
N LYS A 17 16.34 57.45 -48.13
CA LYS A 17 15.83 58.42 -47.15
C LYS A 17 14.78 59.35 -47.80
N GLY A 18 13.53 59.32 -47.32
CA GLY A 18 12.39 60.17 -47.74
C GLY A 18 11.58 60.72 -46.55
N VAL A 19 10.42 61.37 -46.80
CA VAL A 19 9.51 61.90 -45.75
C VAL A 19 8.39 60.87 -45.49
N VAL A 20 8.26 60.39 -44.26
CA VAL A 20 7.26 59.40 -43.85
C VAL A 20 6.33 60.01 -42.81
N GLN A 21 5.02 59.78 -42.94
CA GLN A 21 4.03 60.20 -41.95
C GLN A 21 4.02 59.23 -40.76
N LEU A 22 3.90 59.77 -39.55
CA LEU A 22 3.88 59.00 -38.30
C LEU A 22 2.45 58.70 -37.86
N THR A 23 2.22 57.56 -37.20
CA THR A 23 0.92 57.17 -36.63
C THR A 23 1.00 56.75 -35.15
N ASP A 24 -0.07 57.05 -34.42
CA ASP A 24 -0.32 56.70 -33.02
C ASP A 24 -1.50 55.72 -32.85
N VAL A 25 -2.04 55.19 -33.95
CA VAL A 25 -3.09 54.15 -33.93
C VAL A 25 -2.63 52.87 -34.63
N VAL A 26 -3.13 51.72 -34.16
CA VAL A 26 -2.93 50.43 -34.84
C VAL A 26 -3.87 50.35 -36.06
N GLY A 27 -3.35 49.90 -37.20
CA GLY A 27 -4.11 49.75 -38.44
C GLY A 27 -3.41 48.84 -39.44
N ASN A 28 -3.87 48.84 -40.68
CA ASN A 28 -3.37 48.02 -41.79
C ASN A 28 -2.71 48.87 -42.90
N SER A 29 -2.10 49.99 -42.53
CA SER A 29 -1.45 50.90 -43.50
C SER A 29 -0.04 50.45 -43.82
N ASP A 30 0.30 50.41 -45.11
CA ASP A 30 1.66 50.14 -45.61
C ASP A 30 2.47 51.43 -45.84
N THR A 31 1.90 52.62 -45.60
CA THR A 31 2.50 53.93 -45.90
C THR A 31 2.82 54.79 -44.68
N LEU A 32 2.34 54.40 -43.49
CA LEU A 32 2.56 55.11 -42.22
C LEU A 32 3.62 54.39 -41.38
N ALA A 33 4.47 55.17 -40.70
CA ALA A 33 5.43 54.66 -39.72
C ALA A 33 4.89 54.76 -38.29
N VAL A 34 5.04 53.68 -37.53
CA VAL A 34 4.63 53.61 -36.12
C VAL A 34 5.51 54.52 -35.25
N THR A 35 4.90 55.27 -34.34
CA THR A 35 5.64 56.07 -33.34
C THR A 35 6.23 55.21 -32.23
N GLN A 36 7.35 55.65 -31.62
CA GLN A 36 7.94 54.97 -30.45
C GLN A 36 6.94 54.81 -29.29
N LYS A 37 6.05 55.80 -29.10
CA LYS A 37 5.00 55.76 -28.08
C LYS A 37 3.99 54.63 -28.34
N LEU A 38 3.50 54.51 -29.58
CA LEU A 38 2.59 53.43 -29.96
C LEU A 38 3.24 52.05 -29.81
N VAL A 39 4.53 51.90 -30.17
CA VAL A 39 5.28 50.66 -29.90
C VAL A 39 5.30 50.32 -28.41
N GLN A 40 5.54 51.31 -27.56
CA GLN A 40 5.57 51.08 -26.10
C GLN A 40 4.19 50.68 -25.55
N GLU A 41 3.10 51.28 -26.04
CA GLU A 41 1.73 50.93 -25.65
C GLU A 41 1.37 49.49 -26.07
N ILE A 42 1.75 49.08 -27.28
CA ILE A 42 1.59 47.69 -27.76
C ILE A 42 2.39 46.73 -26.87
N ILE A 43 3.66 47.03 -26.60
CA ILE A 43 4.52 46.20 -25.73
C ILE A 43 3.93 46.08 -24.32
N ASN A 44 3.45 47.18 -23.73
CA ASN A 44 2.83 47.17 -22.41
C ASN A 44 1.54 46.34 -22.42
N SER A 45 0.67 46.52 -23.41
CA SER A 45 -0.56 45.73 -23.58
C SER A 45 -0.26 44.24 -23.71
N LEU A 46 0.75 43.88 -24.51
CA LEU A 46 1.22 42.50 -24.65
C LEU A 46 1.77 41.96 -23.33
N ARG A 47 2.61 42.70 -22.62
CA ARG A 47 3.17 42.29 -21.31
C ARG A 47 2.06 42.06 -20.29
N GLU A 48 1.07 42.95 -20.20
CA GLU A 48 -0.10 42.77 -19.34
C GLU A 48 -0.90 41.51 -19.74
N ASN A 49 -1.16 41.31 -21.04
CA ASN A 49 -1.88 40.14 -21.53
C ASN A 49 -1.14 38.82 -21.23
N ILE A 50 0.17 38.80 -21.43
CA ILE A 50 1.04 37.64 -21.17
C ILE A 50 1.08 37.34 -19.68
N ASN A 51 1.27 38.37 -18.84
CA ASN A 51 1.32 38.22 -17.39
C ASN A 51 0.00 37.66 -16.84
N VAL A 52 -1.15 38.03 -17.42
CA VAL A 52 -2.47 37.53 -17.03
C VAL A 52 -2.74 36.09 -17.48
N LYS A 53 -2.15 35.64 -18.60
CA LYS A 53 -2.39 34.29 -19.14
C LYS A 53 -1.43 33.23 -18.62
N VAL A 54 -0.17 33.59 -18.33
CA VAL A 54 0.83 32.69 -17.74
C VAL A 54 1.39 33.35 -16.49
N HIS A 55 0.57 33.38 -15.43
CA HIS A 55 0.98 33.94 -14.15
C HIS A 55 2.11 33.12 -13.53
N ASN A 56 3.27 33.74 -13.32
CA ASN A 56 4.35 33.21 -12.46
C ASN A 56 3.93 33.09 -10.99
N THR A 57 2.72 33.56 -10.65
CA THR A 57 2.12 33.51 -9.31
C THR A 57 1.04 32.44 -9.17
N ARG A 58 0.92 31.48 -10.10
CA ARG A 58 0.04 30.33 -9.86
C ARG A 58 0.48 29.65 -8.57
N LYS A 59 -0.48 29.37 -7.70
CA LYS A 59 -0.22 28.83 -6.36
C LYS A 59 -0.90 27.48 -6.19
N ILE A 60 -0.23 26.54 -5.53
CA ILE A 60 -0.86 25.37 -4.90
C ILE A 60 -0.76 25.58 -3.39
N ASN A 61 -1.89 25.52 -2.69
CA ASN A 61 -1.99 25.79 -1.25
C ASN A 61 -1.26 27.10 -0.82
N GLY A 62 -1.43 28.18 -1.58
CA GLY A 62 -0.83 29.48 -1.29
C GLY A 62 0.65 29.65 -1.66
N LYS A 63 1.35 28.60 -2.12
CA LYS A 63 2.77 28.62 -2.50
C LYS A 63 2.95 28.71 -4.02
N MET A 64 3.84 29.57 -4.49
CA MET A 64 4.08 29.78 -5.93
C MET A 64 4.65 28.52 -6.60
N LEU A 65 4.22 28.26 -7.84
CA LEU A 65 4.73 27.20 -8.71
C LEU A 65 6.00 27.65 -9.44
N THR A 66 7.12 27.67 -8.72
CA THR A 66 8.42 28.09 -9.28
C THR A 66 9.23 26.92 -9.87
N GLU A 67 8.87 25.69 -9.53
CA GLU A 67 9.50 24.45 -9.98
C GLU A 67 8.42 23.34 -10.16
N ASP A 68 8.82 22.20 -10.73
CA ASP A 68 7.95 21.03 -10.87
C ASP A 68 7.50 20.50 -9.49
N ILE A 69 6.25 20.02 -9.42
CA ILE A 69 5.74 19.35 -8.22
C ILE A 69 5.84 17.84 -8.42
N ALA A 70 6.77 17.20 -7.72
CA ALA A 70 6.77 15.76 -7.55
C ALA A 70 5.81 15.37 -6.41
N LEU A 71 4.79 14.56 -6.72
CA LEU A 71 3.89 13.97 -5.73
C LEU A 71 4.18 12.48 -5.61
N SER A 72 4.30 12.00 -4.37
CA SER A 72 4.35 10.59 -4.04
C SER A 72 2.99 10.11 -3.51
N ALA A 73 2.78 8.80 -3.46
CA ALA A 73 1.54 8.24 -2.93
C ALA A 73 1.25 8.71 -1.49
N ILE A 74 2.29 8.89 -0.67
CA ILE A 74 2.15 9.39 0.70
C ILE A 74 1.67 10.85 0.74
N ASP A 75 2.05 11.69 -0.23
CA ASP A 75 1.65 13.11 -0.28
C ASP A 75 0.15 13.30 -0.54
N ILE A 76 -0.49 12.31 -1.17
CA ILE A 76 -1.91 12.35 -1.55
C ILE A 76 -2.76 11.33 -0.77
N GLY A 77 -2.20 10.67 0.25
CA GLY A 77 -2.91 9.66 1.04
C GLY A 77 -3.26 8.37 0.28
N ALA A 78 -2.59 8.14 -0.85
CA ALA A 78 -2.74 6.91 -1.62
C ALA A 78 -1.92 5.77 -1.00
N LYS A 79 -2.38 4.54 -1.22
CA LYS A 79 -1.62 3.33 -0.87
C LYS A 79 -0.33 3.29 -1.67
N ARG A 80 0.73 2.76 -1.05
CA ARG A 80 2.03 2.57 -1.70
C ARG A 80 2.09 1.16 -2.31
N PRO A 81 2.69 0.99 -3.50
CA PRO A 81 3.03 -0.34 -3.99
C PRO A 81 3.83 -1.12 -2.94
N GLY A 82 3.37 -2.33 -2.60
CA GLY A 82 3.90 -3.13 -1.50
C GLY A 82 3.16 -2.97 -0.17
N ASP A 83 2.15 -2.10 -0.05
CA ASP A 83 1.32 -2.09 1.15
C ASP A 83 0.52 -3.41 1.23
N ILE A 84 0.70 -4.14 2.34
CA ILE A 84 -0.03 -5.39 2.65
C ILE A 84 -1.05 -5.11 3.75
N TYR A 85 -2.29 -5.55 3.56
CA TYR A 85 -3.37 -5.38 4.52
C TYR A 85 -4.45 -6.45 4.36
N LEU A 86 -5.37 -6.50 5.33
CA LEU A 86 -6.57 -7.34 5.27
C LEU A 86 -7.72 -6.54 4.66
N SER A 87 -8.30 -7.05 3.57
CA SER A 87 -9.49 -6.49 2.93
C SER A 87 -10.76 -7.13 3.49
N ALA A 88 -11.75 -6.29 3.79
CA ALA A 88 -13.10 -6.71 4.14
C ALA A 88 -13.94 -7.10 2.89
N HIS A 89 -13.48 -6.73 1.70
CA HIS A 89 -14.20 -7.00 0.46
C HIS A 89 -13.91 -8.44 -0.02
N PRO A 90 -14.89 -9.11 -0.65
CA PRO A 90 -14.67 -10.40 -1.28
C PRO A 90 -13.71 -10.27 -2.47
N ALA A 91 -13.11 -11.39 -2.89
CA ALA A 91 -12.16 -11.44 -4.02
C ALA A 91 -12.73 -10.85 -5.33
N SER A 92 -14.05 -10.97 -5.52
CA SER A 92 -14.75 -10.44 -6.69
C SER A 92 -14.92 -8.92 -6.69
N ASP A 93 -14.64 -8.25 -5.57
CA ASP A 93 -14.86 -6.81 -5.36
C ASP A 93 -13.58 -6.12 -4.85
N LEU A 94 -12.42 -6.62 -5.28
CA LEU A 94 -11.15 -5.97 -5.01
C LEU A 94 -10.97 -4.77 -5.93
N ALA A 95 -10.42 -3.69 -5.37
CA ALA A 95 -10.16 -2.48 -6.13
C ALA A 95 -9.02 -2.72 -7.16
N LYS A 96 -8.98 -1.89 -8.21
CA LYS A 96 -7.87 -1.94 -9.16
C LYS A 96 -6.53 -1.73 -8.45
N GLY A 97 -5.55 -2.57 -8.76
CA GLY A 97 -4.23 -2.56 -8.11
C GLY A 97 -4.16 -3.40 -6.84
N GLU A 98 -5.25 -3.98 -6.37
CA GLU A 98 -5.27 -4.94 -5.27
C GLU A 98 -5.15 -6.38 -5.79
N TYR A 99 -4.24 -7.14 -5.19
CA TYR A 99 -4.01 -8.55 -5.52
C TYR A 99 -4.01 -9.38 -4.26
N ILE A 100 -4.61 -10.57 -4.31
CA ILE A 100 -4.58 -11.51 -3.19
C ILE A 100 -3.15 -11.97 -2.98
N ALA A 101 -2.66 -11.92 -1.74
CA ALA A 101 -1.35 -12.39 -1.37
C ALA A 101 -1.34 -13.92 -1.21
N ASP A 102 -1.63 -14.65 -2.29
CA ASP A 102 -1.76 -16.11 -2.36
C ASP A 102 -0.55 -16.83 -2.96
N GLY A 103 0.51 -16.09 -3.29
CA GLY A 103 1.67 -16.64 -3.97
C GLY A 103 1.52 -16.84 -5.47
N ALA A 104 0.45 -16.33 -6.11
CA ALA A 104 0.26 -16.47 -7.55
C ALA A 104 1.48 -15.94 -8.33
N VAL A 105 1.75 -16.61 -9.45
CA VAL A 105 2.95 -16.36 -10.26
C VAL A 105 2.57 -15.57 -11.51
N HIS A 106 3.31 -14.50 -11.76
CA HIS A 106 3.16 -13.62 -12.91
C HIS A 106 4.41 -13.63 -13.76
N THR A 107 4.29 -13.34 -15.06
CA THR A 107 5.45 -13.08 -15.90
C THR A 107 6.07 -11.74 -15.56
N ILE A 108 7.39 -11.62 -15.61
CA ILE A 108 8.14 -10.42 -15.23
C ILE A 108 7.76 -9.20 -16.08
N ASP A 109 7.36 -9.44 -17.33
CA ASP A 109 6.94 -8.40 -18.30
C ASP A 109 5.47 -7.99 -18.17
N SER A 110 4.67 -8.70 -17.38
CA SER A 110 3.31 -8.28 -17.07
C SER A 110 3.31 -7.00 -16.23
N THR A 111 2.20 -6.26 -16.20
CA THR A 111 2.10 -5.04 -15.39
C THR A 111 2.32 -5.35 -13.90
N VAL A 112 1.77 -6.47 -13.42
CA VAL A 112 1.97 -6.98 -12.04
C VAL A 112 3.42 -7.38 -11.81
N GLY A 113 4.02 -8.13 -12.73
CA GLY A 113 5.39 -8.60 -12.62
C GLY A 113 6.40 -7.45 -12.56
N ARG A 114 6.22 -6.41 -13.38
CA ARG A 114 7.04 -5.20 -13.32
C ARG A 114 6.88 -4.46 -11.99
N ALA A 115 5.63 -4.31 -11.50
CA ALA A 115 5.38 -3.67 -10.22
C ALA A 115 6.04 -4.42 -9.06
N LEU A 116 5.96 -5.76 -9.04
CA LEU A 116 6.65 -6.60 -8.06
C LEU A 116 8.17 -6.50 -8.17
N ASN A 117 8.72 -6.50 -9.39
CA ASN A 117 10.15 -6.44 -9.60
C ASN A 117 10.76 -5.10 -9.13
N ASN A 118 10.00 -4.02 -9.27
CA ASN A 118 10.37 -2.68 -8.82
C ASN A 118 10.36 -2.50 -7.29
N LEU A 119 9.83 -3.46 -6.53
CA LEU A 119 9.97 -3.47 -5.07
C LEU A 119 11.43 -3.73 -4.69
N SER A 120 11.85 -3.17 -3.55
CA SER A 120 13.23 -3.31 -3.08
C SER A 120 13.59 -4.77 -2.81
N ASP A 121 14.85 -5.14 -3.01
CA ASP A 121 15.32 -6.51 -2.76
C ASP A 121 15.10 -6.94 -1.30
N ALA A 122 15.27 -6.02 -0.36
CA ALA A 122 14.98 -6.26 1.06
C ALA A 122 13.50 -6.57 1.31
N TYR A 123 12.58 -5.85 0.65
CA TYR A 123 11.15 -6.14 0.75
C TYR A 123 10.83 -7.50 0.13
N LYS A 124 11.35 -7.77 -1.07
CA LYS A 124 11.12 -9.04 -1.77
C LYS A 124 11.62 -10.23 -0.93
N ALA A 125 12.80 -10.12 -0.34
CA ALA A 125 13.37 -11.12 0.56
C ALA A 125 12.49 -11.35 1.80
N ALA A 126 12.03 -10.27 2.45
CA ALA A 126 11.18 -10.36 3.64
C ALA A 126 9.88 -11.11 3.36
N TRP A 127 9.21 -10.81 2.25
CA TRP A 127 7.87 -11.33 1.93
C TRP A 127 7.87 -12.55 1.00
N GLY A 128 9.04 -13.16 0.76
CA GLY A 128 9.16 -14.35 -0.06
C GLY A 128 8.80 -14.15 -1.54
N ILE A 129 8.91 -12.93 -2.05
CA ILE A 129 8.76 -12.60 -3.47
C ILE A 129 10.07 -12.98 -4.16
N LYS A 130 10.01 -13.93 -5.10
CA LYS A 130 11.17 -14.49 -5.77
C LYS A 130 10.95 -14.47 -7.27
N GLN A 131 11.96 -14.00 -7.99
CA GLN A 131 12.02 -14.18 -9.43
C GLN A 131 12.65 -15.54 -9.74
N ASN A 132 12.03 -16.30 -10.64
CA ASN A 132 12.56 -17.53 -11.20
C ASN A 132 12.43 -17.47 -12.73
N GLY A 133 13.54 -17.13 -13.41
CA GLY A 133 13.55 -16.87 -14.85
C GLY A 133 12.68 -15.66 -15.21
N ASP A 134 11.71 -15.90 -16.09
CA ASP A 134 10.74 -14.91 -16.57
C ASP A 134 9.50 -14.77 -15.66
N LYS A 135 9.51 -15.40 -14.49
CA LYS A 135 8.38 -15.42 -13.55
C LYS A 135 8.73 -14.82 -12.20
N ILE A 136 7.75 -14.20 -11.55
CA ILE A 136 7.83 -13.65 -10.21
C ILE A 136 6.53 -13.91 -9.45
N ASN A 137 6.62 -14.29 -8.18
CA ASN A 137 5.44 -14.58 -7.36
C ASN A 137 4.98 -13.40 -6.50
N LEU A 138 3.67 -13.32 -6.26
CA LEU A 138 3.12 -12.54 -5.16
C LEU A 138 3.62 -13.07 -3.81
N PRO A 139 3.59 -12.28 -2.73
CA PRO A 139 3.76 -12.84 -1.39
C PRO A 139 2.68 -13.89 -1.12
N ASN A 140 3.01 -14.90 -0.32
CA ASN A 140 2.05 -15.94 0.09
C ASN A 140 1.77 -15.84 1.59
N LEU A 141 0.56 -15.38 1.91
CA LEU A 141 0.04 -15.21 3.27
C LEU A 141 -1.01 -16.27 3.59
N PHE A 142 -0.95 -17.40 2.90
CA PHE A 142 -1.73 -18.59 3.19
C PHE A 142 -0.81 -19.76 3.52
N ALA A 143 -1.18 -20.53 4.54
CA ALA A 143 -0.55 -21.79 4.92
C ALA A 143 -1.64 -22.87 4.99
N ASP A 144 -1.48 -23.95 4.22
CA ASP A 144 -2.44 -25.06 4.14
C ASP A 144 -3.89 -24.62 3.87
N GLY A 145 -4.06 -23.63 2.97
CA GLY A 145 -5.38 -23.09 2.61
C GLY A 145 -6.00 -22.14 3.65
N ARG A 146 -5.29 -21.85 4.75
CA ARG A 146 -5.73 -20.91 5.80
C ARG A 146 -4.93 -19.61 5.70
N GLY A 147 -5.59 -18.46 5.84
CA GLY A 147 -4.90 -17.17 5.96
C GLY A 147 -4.08 -17.10 7.25
N VAL A 148 -2.86 -16.55 7.18
CA VAL A 148 -2.01 -16.39 8.37
C VAL A 148 -2.55 -15.30 9.29
N PHE A 149 -2.44 -15.51 10.61
CA PHE A 149 -2.74 -14.48 11.59
C PHE A 149 -1.65 -13.40 11.60
N MET A 150 -2.01 -12.18 11.22
CA MET A 150 -1.10 -11.04 11.25
C MET A 150 -0.88 -10.56 12.68
N ARG A 151 0.40 -10.45 13.07
CA ARG A 151 0.84 -9.96 14.39
C ARG A 151 1.85 -8.84 14.21
N ALA A 152 1.85 -7.87 15.11
CA ALA A 152 2.93 -6.89 15.21
C ALA A 152 4.28 -7.58 15.55
N GLY A 153 5.34 -7.19 14.84
CA GLY A 153 6.69 -7.70 15.04
C GLY A 153 7.72 -6.80 14.35
N LEU A 154 9.00 -7.01 14.66
CA LEU A 154 10.12 -6.22 14.09
C LEU A 154 10.78 -6.88 12.87
N THR A 155 10.39 -8.12 12.53
CA THR A 155 10.92 -8.86 11.38
C THR A 155 9.75 -9.18 10.43
N PRO A 156 9.48 -8.31 9.44
CA PRO A 156 8.38 -8.51 8.50
C PRO A 156 8.53 -9.83 7.70
N GLY A 157 7.39 -10.45 7.39
CA GLY A 157 7.30 -11.60 6.49
C GLY A 157 7.75 -12.96 7.07
N VAL A 158 8.23 -13.01 8.32
CA VAL A 158 8.48 -14.29 9.01
C VAL A 158 7.15 -14.89 9.48
N ILE A 159 6.78 -16.03 8.88
CA ILE A 159 5.62 -16.82 9.31
C ILE A 159 6.05 -17.73 10.47
N GLN A 160 5.33 -17.64 11.58
CA GLN A 160 5.49 -18.54 12.72
C GLN A 160 4.46 -19.67 12.59
N GLY A 161 4.91 -20.91 12.81
CA GLY A 161 4.02 -22.06 12.80
C GLY A 161 3.05 -22.06 13.99
N ASP A 162 2.02 -22.90 13.88
CA ASP A 162 1.04 -23.08 14.94
C ASP A 162 1.72 -23.56 16.23
N ALA A 163 1.49 -22.86 17.33
CA ALA A 163 2.00 -23.21 18.65
C ALA A 163 0.92 -22.97 19.71
N ILE A 164 0.86 -23.87 20.69
CA ILE A 164 0.02 -23.73 21.88
C ILE A 164 0.92 -23.59 23.11
N ARG A 165 0.44 -22.84 24.11
CA ARG A 165 1.10 -22.77 25.43
C ARG A 165 1.19 -24.16 26.06
N ASN A 166 2.13 -24.31 26.99
CA ASN A 166 2.24 -25.53 27.78
C ASN A 166 0.91 -25.83 28.51
N ILE A 167 0.50 -27.10 28.49
CA ILE A 167 -0.68 -27.61 29.18
C ILE A 167 -0.19 -28.57 30.25
N THR A 168 -0.41 -28.21 31.50
CA THR A 168 0.14 -28.95 32.64
C THR A 168 -0.92 -29.73 33.39
N GLY A 169 -0.54 -30.92 33.86
CA GLY A 169 -1.29 -31.73 34.79
C GLY A 169 -0.35 -32.73 35.46
N SER A 170 -0.75 -33.25 36.63
CA SER A 170 -0.03 -34.33 37.29
C SER A 170 -0.88 -35.59 37.27
N LEU A 171 -0.25 -36.71 36.92
CA LEU A 171 -0.83 -38.04 36.97
C LEU A 171 0.15 -38.96 37.68
N GLY A 172 -0.32 -39.70 38.68
CA GLY A 172 0.49 -40.76 39.25
C GLY A 172 0.07 -41.23 40.63
N TRP A 173 1.05 -41.82 41.28
CA TRP A 173 0.88 -42.53 42.54
C TRP A 173 0.84 -41.59 43.72
N TRP A 174 -0.17 -41.75 44.58
CA TRP A 174 -0.24 -41.10 45.89
C TRP A 174 -0.90 -42.00 46.94
N ASN A 175 -0.23 -42.19 48.07
CA ASN A 175 -0.65 -43.08 49.16
C ASN A 175 -0.76 -44.59 48.80
N GLN A 176 -1.68 -45.02 47.93
CA GLN A 176 -2.11 -46.44 47.84
C GLN A 176 -2.32 -47.01 46.40
N GLY A 177 -2.13 -46.24 45.31
CA GLY A 177 -2.33 -46.76 43.94
C GLY A 177 -1.88 -45.84 42.79
N LEU A 178 -1.82 -46.36 41.57
CA LEU A 178 -1.27 -45.68 40.37
C LEU A 178 -2.08 -44.45 39.89
N PHE A 179 -3.39 -44.43 40.10
CA PHE A 179 -4.30 -43.33 39.71
C PHE A 179 -4.98 -42.73 40.93
N SER A 180 -4.22 -42.34 41.94
CA SER A 180 -4.75 -41.65 43.13
C SER A 180 -4.38 -40.17 43.18
N HIS A 181 -3.61 -39.70 42.21
CA HIS A 181 -3.33 -38.27 42.01
C HIS A 181 -3.52 -37.92 40.53
N ALA A 182 -4.62 -37.22 40.24
CA ALA A 182 -4.92 -36.68 38.92
C ALA A 182 -5.31 -35.20 39.08
N ARG A 183 -4.56 -34.29 38.45
CA ARG A 183 -4.83 -32.85 38.48
C ARG A 183 -4.59 -32.20 37.12
N GLY A 184 -5.20 -31.03 36.93
CA GLY A 184 -5.08 -30.25 35.71
C GLY A 184 -5.77 -30.96 34.53
N ALA A 185 -5.02 -31.14 33.44
CA ALA A 185 -5.51 -31.87 32.26
C ALA A 185 -5.79 -33.36 32.53
N PHE A 186 -5.42 -33.90 33.70
CA PHE A 186 -5.80 -35.24 34.11
C PHE A 186 -6.99 -35.21 35.07
N ASN A 187 -7.95 -36.10 34.84
CA ASN A 187 -9.06 -36.35 35.75
C ASN A 187 -9.18 -37.83 36.07
N GLY A 188 -9.46 -38.14 37.31
CA GLY A 188 -9.72 -39.50 37.72
C GLY A 188 -11.15 -39.94 37.50
N VAL A 189 -11.36 -41.16 37.03
CA VAL A 189 -12.70 -41.76 36.91
C VAL A 189 -12.92 -42.78 38.03
N GLY A 190 -14.03 -42.60 38.75
CA GLY A 190 -14.39 -43.40 39.92
C GLY A 190 -14.51 -44.90 39.63
N ASN A 191 -14.26 -45.69 40.67
CA ASN A 191 -14.07 -47.12 40.61
C ASN A 191 -15.37 -47.92 40.82
N ASN A 192 -16.18 -48.08 39.78
CA ASN A 192 -17.29 -49.05 39.78
C ASN A 192 -17.34 -49.82 38.45
N PRO A 193 -16.69 -50.99 38.30
CA PRO A 193 -15.97 -51.79 39.31
C PRO A 193 -14.50 -51.34 39.56
N PRO A 194 -13.86 -51.79 40.66
CA PRO A 194 -12.48 -51.45 41.00
C PRO A 194 -11.48 -52.21 40.13
N THR A 195 -10.99 -51.56 39.07
CA THR A 195 -10.08 -52.17 38.08
C THR A 195 -8.65 -51.61 38.14
N SER A 196 -8.33 -50.72 39.08
CA SER A 196 -6.97 -50.18 39.22
C SER A 196 -6.01 -51.13 39.95
N ILE A 197 -4.74 -51.10 39.56
CA ILE A 197 -3.64 -51.81 40.23
C ILE A 197 -3.38 -51.13 41.59
N GLN A 198 -3.67 -51.84 42.69
CA GLN A 198 -3.74 -51.32 44.07
C GLN A 198 -2.81 -52.08 45.03
N LEU A 199 -2.35 -51.41 46.10
CA LEU A 199 -1.73 -52.05 47.27
C LEU A 199 -2.77 -52.15 48.42
N LYS A 200 -2.77 -53.30 49.10
CA LYS A 200 -3.77 -53.90 50.02
C LYS A 200 -4.41 -53.08 51.19
N LYS A 201 -4.29 -51.76 51.37
CA LYS A 201 -4.93 -51.07 52.53
C LYS A 201 -5.74 -49.81 52.14
N PHE A 202 -6.96 -49.71 52.67
CA PHE A 202 -7.91 -48.62 52.43
C PHE A 202 -7.84 -47.55 53.53
N ASP A 203 -7.84 -46.28 53.17
CA ASP A 203 -8.00 -45.13 54.08
C ASP A 203 -9.14 -44.19 53.63
N GLY A 204 -10.25 -44.74 53.14
CA GLY A 204 -11.49 -43.96 52.89
C GLY A 204 -11.44 -42.87 51.80
N TYR A 205 -10.32 -42.64 51.11
CA TYR A 205 -10.20 -41.66 50.02
C TYR A 205 -10.59 -42.24 48.65
N SER A 206 -11.10 -41.39 47.74
CA SER A 206 -11.52 -41.79 46.39
C SER A 206 -10.36 -42.27 45.52
N HIS A 207 -10.44 -43.51 45.03
CA HIS A 207 -9.47 -44.13 44.12
C HIS A 207 -10.04 -44.21 42.70
N TYR A 208 -9.24 -43.87 41.69
CA TYR A 208 -9.68 -43.92 40.30
C TYR A 208 -9.31 -45.26 39.65
N SER A 209 -10.20 -45.81 38.81
CA SER A 209 -9.91 -47.02 38.01
C SER A 209 -8.93 -46.71 36.88
N TYR A 210 -9.08 -45.55 36.28
CA TYR A 210 -8.19 -44.98 35.28
C TYR A 210 -8.25 -43.45 35.35
N ALA A 211 -7.30 -42.78 34.71
CA ALA A 211 -7.36 -41.35 34.50
C ALA A 211 -7.64 -41.03 33.03
N THR A 212 -8.44 -40.00 32.79
CA THR A 212 -8.60 -39.40 31.48
C THR A 212 -7.64 -38.23 31.33
N PHE A 213 -7.07 -38.11 30.14
CA PHE A 213 -6.45 -36.87 29.70
C PHE A 213 -7.51 -36.05 28.98
N ASP A 214 -7.98 -35.00 29.64
CA ASP A 214 -9.01 -34.10 29.15
C ASP A 214 -8.54 -32.65 29.33
N VAL A 215 -8.06 -32.10 28.21
CA VAL A 215 -7.52 -30.74 28.11
C VAL A 215 -8.63 -29.69 28.26
N SER A 216 -9.90 -30.03 27.99
CA SER A 216 -11.04 -29.10 28.10
C SER A 216 -11.23 -28.55 29.52
N ARG A 217 -10.66 -29.25 30.51
CA ARG A 217 -10.67 -28.88 31.93
C ARG A 217 -9.81 -27.66 32.26
N VAL A 218 -8.82 -27.35 31.42
CA VAL A 218 -7.83 -26.29 31.69
C VAL A 218 -7.73 -25.26 30.56
N VAL A 219 -8.19 -25.60 29.36
CA VAL A 219 -8.26 -24.68 28.22
C VAL A 219 -9.49 -25.00 27.36
N PRO A 220 -10.07 -24.01 26.65
CA PRO A 220 -11.08 -24.27 25.64
C PRO A 220 -10.54 -25.20 24.54
N THR A 221 -11.34 -26.18 24.12
CA THR A 221 -10.96 -27.16 23.10
C THR A 221 -11.87 -27.05 21.87
N ALA A 222 -11.30 -27.31 20.70
CA ALA A 222 -11.98 -27.46 19.43
C ALA A 222 -11.16 -28.43 18.56
N ASN A 223 -11.65 -28.75 17.35
CA ASN A 223 -10.91 -29.58 16.38
C ASN A 223 -9.57 -28.96 15.93
N GLU A 224 -9.31 -27.70 16.25
CA GLU A 224 -8.12 -26.94 15.86
C GLU A 224 -7.82 -25.86 16.92
N ASN A 225 -6.53 -25.64 17.21
CA ASN A 225 -6.09 -24.53 18.06
C ASN A 225 -6.19 -23.21 17.28
N ARG A 226 -7.17 -22.37 17.64
CA ARG A 226 -7.35 -21.05 17.03
C ARG A 226 -7.76 -20.02 18.08
N PRO A 227 -7.23 -18.79 18.00
CA PRO A 227 -7.83 -17.67 18.73
C PRO A 227 -9.22 -17.37 18.16
N LEU A 228 -10.04 -16.63 18.91
CA LEU A 228 -11.25 -16.03 18.36
C LEU A 228 -10.86 -15.15 17.16
N ASN A 229 -11.51 -15.33 16.02
CA ASN A 229 -11.11 -14.66 14.78
C ASN A 229 -12.28 -14.36 13.84
N VAL A 230 -12.05 -13.41 12.94
CA VAL A 230 -12.87 -13.12 11.76
C VAL A 230 -11.96 -13.18 10.53
N SER A 231 -12.48 -13.73 9.44
CA SER A 231 -11.72 -13.87 8.19
C SER A 231 -11.81 -12.62 7.34
N MET A 232 -10.67 -12.23 6.77
CA MET A 232 -10.49 -11.14 5.81
C MET A 232 -9.44 -11.59 4.79
N ILE A 233 -9.46 -11.01 3.60
CA ILE A 233 -8.55 -11.44 2.52
C ILE A 233 -7.23 -10.68 2.64
N PRO A 234 -6.06 -11.34 2.76
CA PRO A 234 -4.78 -10.67 2.71
C PRO A 234 -4.49 -10.20 1.27
N ILE A 235 -4.25 -8.90 1.13
CA ILE A 235 -4.03 -8.21 -0.14
C ILE A 235 -2.67 -7.54 -0.12
N ILE A 236 -2.00 -7.53 -1.27
CA ILE A 236 -0.93 -6.59 -1.60
C ILE A 236 -1.44 -5.56 -2.62
N TYR A 237 -1.22 -4.27 -2.35
CA TYR A 237 -1.48 -3.21 -3.30
C TYR A 237 -0.25 -2.99 -4.19
N LEU A 238 -0.43 -3.00 -5.51
CA LEU A 238 0.63 -2.76 -6.50
C LEU A 238 0.36 -1.53 -7.37
N GLY A 239 -0.87 -0.99 -7.33
CA GLY A 239 -1.25 0.24 -8.05
C GLY A 239 -1.36 0.11 -9.57
N VAL A 240 -1.44 -1.12 -10.09
CA VAL A 240 -1.48 -1.43 -11.53
C VAL A 240 -2.72 -2.19 -11.97
#